data_AF-A0A2E3KF78-F1
#
_entry.id   AF-A0A2E3KF78-F1
#
_cell.length_a   1.000
_cell.length_b   1.000
_cell.length_c   1.000
_cell.angle_alpha   90.00
_cell.angle_beta   90.00
_cell.angle_gamma   90.00
#
_symmetry.space_group_name_H-M   'P 1'
#
loop_
_entity.id
_entity.type
_entity.pdbx_description
1 polymer ?
#
loop_
_entity_poly.entity_id
_entity_poly.type
_entity_poly.pdbx_seq_one_letter_code
_entity_poly.pdbx_strand_id
1 'polypeptide(L)'
;MDRFMLHLKNSKYSPKDATTVLNNSRDLIYGMAAVIRDCRVSSKFIELDVSVHKNNLELLLEKLSSIGENDDSRLIIEEEIEKEQLVKDGISYFNNERFWECHEALEGAWKQSKGEEKELIQGLILVAAALVHYQKAEDDICLSVLGRALEKLDDKSGQYCQINVDHVKQKVIEMLDKKEIFTFMF
;
A
#
# COMPACT_ATOMS: atom_id res chain seq x y z
N MET A 1 7.91 20.67 7.14
CA MET A 1 8.00 19.81 5.95
C MET A 1 6.64 19.17 5.76
N ASP A 2 6.15 19.17 4.53
CA ASP A 2 4.93 18.50 4.13
C ASP A 2 5.22 17.00 3.91
N ARG A 3 4.22 16.14 4.12
CA ARG A 3 4.33 14.71 3.83
C ARG A 3 3.78 14.44 2.42
N PHE A 4 4.60 13.86 1.56
CA PHE A 4 4.23 13.44 0.22
C PHE A 4 4.34 11.92 0.12
N MET A 5 3.43 11.32 -0.62
CA MET A 5 3.59 9.99 -1.17
C MET A 5 4.03 10.13 -2.62
N LEU A 6 5.26 9.71 -2.91
CA LEU A 6 5.80 9.75 -4.26
C LEU A 6 5.65 8.38 -4.88
N HIS A 7 5.20 8.32 -6.13
CA HIS A 7 5.19 7.11 -6.95
C HIS A 7 6.16 7.31 -8.09
N LEU A 8 7.26 6.57 -8.07
CA LEU A 8 8.20 6.49 -9.17
C LEU A 8 7.87 5.25 -10.02
N LYS A 9 8.01 5.32 -11.33
CA LYS A 9 7.82 4.16 -12.21
C LYS A 9 8.84 3.09 -11.88
N ASN A 10 8.37 1.86 -11.69
CA ASN A 10 9.25 0.71 -11.52
C ASN A 10 9.49 -0.01 -12.85
N SER A 11 10.75 -0.24 -13.18
CA SER A 11 11.15 -0.98 -14.38
C SER A 11 12.02 -2.20 -14.08
N LYS A 12 12.48 -2.38 -12.83
CA LYS A 12 13.52 -3.39 -12.53
C LYS A 12 13.54 -3.94 -11.11
N TYR A 13 12.93 -3.26 -10.14
CA TYR A 13 12.99 -3.70 -8.75
C TYR A 13 11.85 -4.65 -8.42
N SER A 14 12.07 -5.49 -7.44
CA SER A 14 11.06 -6.36 -6.83
C SER A 14 10.83 -5.94 -5.38
N PRO A 15 9.77 -6.44 -4.73
CA PRO A 15 9.54 -6.22 -3.29
C PRO A 15 10.78 -6.50 -2.42
N LYS A 16 11.61 -7.49 -2.80
CA LYS A 16 12.85 -7.87 -2.09
C LYS A 16 13.91 -6.76 -2.10
N ASP A 17 13.83 -5.83 -3.04
CA ASP A 17 14.78 -4.72 -3.19
C ASP A 17 14.40 -3.49 -2.34
N ALA A 18 13.24 -3.48 -1.67
CA ALA A 18 12.70 -2.31 -0.97
C ALA A 18 13.69 -1.67 0.01
N THR A 19 14.41 -2.47 0.80
CA THR A 19 15.42 -1.95 1.74
C THR A 19 16.60 -1.30 1.02
N THR A 20 17.08 -1.92 -0.06
CA THR A 20 18.16 -1.37 -0.91
C THR A 20 17.72 -0.07 -1.56
N VAL A 21 16.52 -0.03 -2.13
CA VAL A 21 15.94 1.17 -2.77
C VAL A 21 15.77 2.30 -1.75
N LEU A 22 15.29 2.00 -0.55
CA LEU A 22 15.16 2.98 0.54
C LEU A 22 16.52 3.60 0.91
N ASN A 23 17.55 2.78 1.10
CA ASN A 23 18.88 3.25 1.46
C ASN A 23 19.51 4.08 0.34
N ASN A 24 19.45 3.60 -0.91
CA ASN A 24 19.97 4.34 -2.07
C ASN A 24 19.25 5.69 -2.23
N SER A 25 17.93 5.71 -2.03
CA SER A 25 17.14 6.95 -2.08
C SER A 25 17.58 7.94 -1.01
N ARG A 26 17.86 7.48 0.22
CA ARG A 26 18.37 8.30 1.32
C ARG A 26 19.77 8.86 1.03
N ASP A 27 20.64 8.05 0.41
CA ASP A 27 21.99 8.49 0.02
C ASP A 27 21.94 9.59 -1.06
N LEU A 28 21.04 9.48 -2.06
CA LEU A 28 20.87 10.47 -3.12
C LEU A 28 20.44 11.85 -2.60
N ILE A 29 19.69 11.86 -1.49
CA ILE A 29 19.20 13.08 -0.85
C ILE A 29 20.07 13.52 0.34
N TYR A 30 21.25 12.91 0.54
CA TYR A 30 22.15 13.30 1.61
C TYR A 30 22.46 14.81 1.57
N GLY A 31 22.34 15.47 2.72
CA GLY A 31 22.50 16.92 2.86
C GLY A 31 21.28 17.76 2.46
N MET A 32 20.21 17.15 1.93
CA MET A 32 18.94 17.82 1.65
C MET A 32 18.09 17.91 2.92
N ALA A 33 17.31 19.00 3.07
CA ALA A 33 16.28 19.11 4.09
C ALA A 33 15.02 18.30 3.70
N ALA A 34 15.16 16.97 3.66
CA ALA A 34 14.11 16.01 3.35
C ALA A 34 14.33 14.69 4.13
N VAL A 35 13.26 13.93 4.37
CA VAL A 35 13.31 12.63 5.07
C VAL A 35 12.49 11.61 4.31
N ILE A 36 13.13 10.52 3.84
CA ILE A 36 12.44 9.36 3.28
C ILE A 36 12.22 8.34 4.40
N ARG A 37 10.97 8.16 4.83
CA ARG A 37 10.60 7.34 5.98
C ARG A 37 10.51 5.87 5.62
N ASP A 38 9.88 5.58 4.49
CA ASP A 38 9.55 4.22 4.09
C ASP A 38 9.61 4.08 2.56
N CYS A 39 9.76 2.84 2.09
CA CYS A 39 9.76 2.48 0.68
C CYS A 39 8.97 1.20 0.48
N ARG A 40 8.07 1.21 -0.51
CA ARG A 40 7.29 0.05 -0.94
C ARG A 40 7.51 -0.17 -2.43
N VAL A 41 7.88 -1.38 -2.82
CA VAL A 41 8.15 -1.71 -4.22
C VAL A 41 7.08 -2.67 -4.72
N SER A 42 6.34 -2.23 -5.75
CA SER A 42 5.34 -3.02 -6.47
C SER A 42 5.85 -3.39 -7.86
N SER A 43 5.11 -4.19 -8.61
CA SER A 43 5.45 -4.47 -10.01
C SER A 43 5.37 -3.22 -10.92
N LYS A 44 4.62 -2.20 -10.53
CA LYS A 44 4.36 -0.99 -11.31
C LYS A 44 5.11 0.24 -10.79
N PHE A 45 5.25 0.37 -9.47
CA PHE A 45 5.71 1.58 -8.83
C PHE A 45 6.72 1.30 -7.70
N ILE A 46 7.58 2.28 -7.46
CA ILE A 46 8.35 2.43 -6.23
C ILE A 46 7.67 3.58 -5.49
N GLU A 47 7.05 3.28 -4.37
CA GLU A 47 6.43 4.26 -3.51
C GLU A 47 7.40 4.70 -2.41
N LEU A 48 7.52 6.01 -2.21
CA LEU A 48 8.34 6.62 -1.17
C LEU A 48 7.49 7.55 -0.31
N ASP A 49 7.48 7.30 1.01
CA ASP A 49 6.88 8.20 2.00
C ASP A 49 7.91 9.25 2.42
N VAL A 50 7.73 10.48 1.97
CA VAL A 50 8.72 11.54 2.10
C VAL A 50 8.17 12.74 2.86
N SER A 51 8.97 13.29 3.77
CA SER A 51 8.74 14.62 4.33
C SER A 51 9.72 15.61 3.71
N VAL A 52 9.23 16.62 2.98
CA VAL A 52 10.04 17.65 2.32
C VAL A 52 9.28 18.98 2.27
N HIS A 53 9.97 20.11 2.19
CA HIS A 53 9.30 21.38 1.91
C HIS A 53 8.85 21.45 0.45
N LYS A 54 7.64 21.97 0.15
CA LYS A 54 7.10 21.99 -1.23
C LYS A 54 8.04 22.63 -2.26
N ASN A 55 8.76 23.68 -1.89
CA ASN A 55 9.74 24.36 -2.76
C ASN A 55 10.97 23.51 -3.11
N ASN A 56 11.19 22.40 -2.39
CA ASN A 56 12.30 21.47 -2.61
C ASN A 56 11.85 20.17 -3.30
N LEU A 57 10.56 20.02 -3.63
CA LEU A 57 10.02 18.78 -4.21
C LEU A 57 10.62 18.49 -5.60
N GLU A 58 10.74 19.50 -6.46
CA GLU A 58 11.29 19.32 -7.81
C GLU A 58 12.75 18.84 -7.78
N LEU A 59 13.57 19.48 -6.94
CA LEU A 59 14.97 19.07 -6.72
C LEU A 59 15.07 17.66 -6.12
N LEU A 60 14.11 17.27 -5.27
CA LEU A 60 14.04 15.92 -4.70
C LEU A 60 13.76 14.89 -5.81
N LEU A 61 12.79 15.17 -6.68
CA LEU A 61 12.46 14.30 -7.81
C LEU A 61 13.62 14.18 -8.81
N GLU A 62 14.34 15.28 -9.08
CA GLU A 62 15.55 15.26 -9.90
C GLU A 62 16.61 14.30 -9.32
N LYS A 63 16.86 14.39 -8.01
CA LYS A 63 17.81 13.49 -7.31
C LYS A 63 17.38 12.03 -7.35
N LEU A 64 16.07 11.76 -7.25
CA LEU A 64 15.51 10.40 -7.25
C LEU A 64 15.32 9.80 -8.65
N SER A 65 15.57 10.56 -9.72
CA SER A 65 15.42 10.09 -11.12
C SER A 65 16.22 8.81 -11.44
N SER A 66 17.33 8.57 -10.74
CA SER A 66 18.12 7.34 -10.87
C SER A 66 17.48 6.10 -10.24
N ILE A 67 16.54 6.28 -9.31
CA ILE A 67 15.69 5.23 -8.74
C ILE A 67 14.54 4.92 -9.71
N GLY A 68 13.86 5.96 -10.19
CA GLY A 68 12.80 5.87 -11.20
C GLY A 68 12.28 7.24 -11.61
N GLU A 69 11.68 7.33 -12.79
CA GLU A 69 10.97 8.55 -13.22
C GLU A 69 9.75 8.79 -12.34
N ASN A 70 9.45 10.05 -12.03
CA ASN A 70 8.23 10.41 -11.32
C ASN A 70 6.99 10.07 -12.15
N ASP A 71 6.05 9.34 -11.56
CA ASP A 71 4.71 9.09 -12.11
C ASP A 71 3.70 10.02 -11.44
N ASP A 72 3.65 10.02 -10.11
CA ASP A 72 2.75 10.83 -9.29
C ASP A 72 3.43 11.30 -8.00
N SER A 73 2.95 12.43 -7.47
CA SER A 73 3.43 13.02 -6.23
C SER A 73 2.25 13.59 -5.45
N ARG A 74 1.72 12.80 -4.50
CA ARG A 74 0.52 13.16 -3.74
C ARG A 74 0.89 13.80 -2.41
N LEU A 75 0.37 14.99 -2.14
CA LEU A 75 0.41 15.58 -0.80
C LEU A 75 -0.54 14.80 0.13
N ILE A 76 -0.01 14.29 1.24
CA ILE A 76 -0.82 13.58 2.24
C ILE A 76 -1.42 14.60 3.21
N ILE A 77 -2.73 14.78 3.07
CA ILE A 77 -3.57 15.62 3.94
C ILE A 77 -4.81 14.82 4.35
N GLU A 78 -5.39 15.18 5.48
CA GLU A 78 -6.66 14.63 5.93
C GLU A 78 -7.80 15.29 5.16
N GLU A 79 -8.59 14.49 4.46
CA GLU A 79 -9.74 14.93 3.66
C GLU A 79 -11.00 14.21 4.13
N GLU A 80 -12.10 14.95 4.25
CA GLU A 80 -13.42 14.35 4.49
C GLU A 80 -13.96 13.79 3.16
N ILE A 81 -13.91 12.47 3.02
CA ILE A 81 -14.38 11.75 1.82
C ILE A 81 -15.51 10.81 2.24
N GLU A 82 -16.57 10.75 1.43
CA GLU A 82 -17.70 9.84 1.63
C GLU A 82 -17.28 8.37 1.55
N LYS A 83 -17.88 7.52 2.39
CA LYS A 83 -17.57 6.09 2.49
C LYS A 83 -17.55 5.37 1.14
N GLU A 84 -18.54 5.59 0.30
CA GLU A 84 -18.67 4.90 -1.00
C GLU A 84 -17.49 5.24 -1.93
N GLN A 85 -17.00 6.48 -1.88
CA GLN A 85 -15.86 6.92 -2.65
C GLN A 85 -14.56 6.33 -2.08
N LEU A 86 -14.41 6.29 -0.75
CA LEU A 86 -13.28 5.63 -0.08
C LEU A 86 -13.17 4.13 -0.43
N VAL A 87 -14.29 3.40 -0.47
CA VAL A 87 -14.31 1.99 -0.89
C VAL A 87 -13.90 1.85 -2.36
N LYS A 88 -14.43 2.72 -3.25
CA LYS A 88 -14.09 2.72 -4.68
C LYS A 88 -12.61 3.01 -4.91
N ASP A 89 -12.05 3.98 -4.19
CA ASP A 89 -10.64 4.33 -4.26
C ASP A 89 -9.78 3.20 -3.71
N GLY A 90 -10.16 2.60 -2.58
CA GLY A 90 -9.50 1.43 -2.02
C GLY A 90 -9.38 0.28 -3.01
N ILE A 91 -10.45 -0.02 -3.76
CA ILE A 91 -10.44 -1.03 -4.82
C ILE A 91 -9.48 -0.65 -5.95
N SER A 92 -9.53 0.59 -6.42
CA SER A 92 -8.64 1.10 -7.47
C SER A 92 -7.17 1.00 -7.06
N TYR A 93 -6.86 1.39 -5.82
CA TYR A 93 -5.51 1.32 -5.27
C TYR A 93 -5.03 -0.12 -5.14
N PHE A 94 -5.84 -1.02 -4.59
CA PHE A 94 -5.48 -2.44 -4.47
C PHE A 94 -5.13 -3.05 -5.82
N ASN A 95 -5.97 -2.83 -6.83
CA ASN A 95 -5.79 -3.33 -8.19
C ASN A 95 -4.58 -2.73 -8.92
N ASN A 96 -4.03 -1.62 -8.39
CA ASN A 96 -2.80 -1.01 -8.86
C ASN A 96 -1.59 -1.28 -7.97
N GLU A 97 -1.71 -2.22 -7.03
CA GLU A 97 -0.67 -2.55 -6.05
C GLU A 97 -0.24 -1.34 -5.21
N ARG A 98 -1.14 -0.37 -5.02
CA ARG A 98 -0.99 0.77 -4.09
C ARG A 98 -1.58 0.38 -2.75
N PHE A 99 -1.00 -0.64 -2.12
CA PHE A 99 -1.63 -1.29 -0.96
C PHE A 99 -1.67 -0.40 0.28
N TRP A 100 -0.75 0.56 0.41
CA TRP A 100 -0.79 1.53 1.50
C TRP A 100 -1.97 2.49 1.33
N GLU A 101 -2.20 3.08 0.15
CA GLU A 101 -3.40 3.92 -0.04
C GLU A 101 -4.69 3.12 0.00
N CYS A 102 -4.67 1.85 -0.43
CA CYS A 102 -5.80 0.96 -0.23
C CYS A 102 -6.13 0.82 1.27
N HIS A 103 -5.11 0.56 2.09
CA HIS A 103 -5.25 0.48 3.55
C HIS A 103 -5.86 1.77 4.12
N GLU A 104 -5.30 2.93 3.80
CA GLU A 104 -5.78 4.22 4.33
C GLU A 104 -7.21 4.52 3.87
N ALA A 105 -7.53 4.28 2.60
CA ALA A 105 -8.87 4.53 2.07
C ALA A 105 -9.91 3.62 2.75
N LEU A 106 -9.61 2.32 2.87
CA LEU A 106 -10.49 1.38 3.55
C LEU A 106 -10.59 1.68 5.06
N GLU A 107 -9.54 2.18 5.70
CA GLU A 107 -9.59 2.63 7.10
C GLU A 107 -10.55 3.82 7.27
N GLY A 108 -10.53 4.77 6.34
CA GLY A 108 -11.50 5.86 6.27
C GLY A 108 -12.95 5.33 6.15
N ALA A 109 -13.19 4.37 5.27
CA ALA A 109 -14.52 3.75 5.11
C ALA A 109 -14.93 2.99 6.39
N TRP A 110 -14.00 2.26 7.00
CA TRP A 110 -14.20 1.51 8.25
C TRP A 110 -14.61 2.41 9.41
N LYS A 111 -14.05 3.63 9.52
CA LYS A 111 -14.42 4.63 10.53
C LYS A 111 -15.91 5.02 10.41
N GLN A 112 -16.46 5.03 9.19
CA GLN A 112 -17.85 5.37 8.90
C GLN A 112 -18.81 4.16 8.97
N SER A 113 -18.31 2.93 8.87
CA SER A 113 -19.10 1.70 8.92
C SER A 113 -19.45 1.22 10.34
N LYS A 114 -20.49 0.37 10.43
CA LYS A 114 -21.00 -0.27 11.65
C LYS A 114 -21.39 -1.73 11.41
N GLY A 115 -21.48 -2.53 12.47
CA GLY A 115 -21.94 -3.92 12.42
C GLY A 115 -21.10 -4.80 11.48
N GLU A 116 -21.76 -5.71 10.76
CA GLU A 116 -21.13 -6.69 9.86
C GLU A 116 -20.23 -6.06 8.79
N GLU A 117 -20.63 -4.90 8.24
CA GLU A 117 -19.82 -4.19 7.24
C GLU A 117 -18.47 -3.75 7.83
N LYS A 118 -18.48 -3.23 9.08
CA LYS A 118 -17.27 -2.77 9.75
C LYS A 118 -16.28 -3.93 9.96
N GLU A 119 -16.79 -5.08 10.37
CA GLU A 119 -15.97 -6.28 10.58
C GLU A 119 -15.39 -6.81 9.27
N LEU A 120 -16.20 -6.81 8.19
CA LEU A 120 -15.75 -7.20 6.86
C LEU A 120 -14.64 -6.28 6.33
N ILE A 121 -14.84 -4.95 6.37
CA ILE A 121 -13.83 -3.98 5.91
C ILE A 121 -12.55 -4.15 6.74
N GLN A 122 -12.65 -4.42 8.04
CA GLN A 122 -11.47 -4.67 8.88
C GLN A 122 -10.64 -5.87 8.39
N GLY A 123 -11.29 -6.94 7.92
CA GLY A 123 -10.60 -8.06 7.28
C GLY A 123 -9.88 -7.66 5.99
N LEU A 124 -10.53 -6.88 5.12
CA LEU A 124 -9.92 -6.37 3.88
C LEU A 124 -8.75 -5.41 4.13
N ILE A 125 -8.85 -4.57 5.16
CA ILE A 125 -7.75 -3.69 5.63
C ILE A 125 -6.53 -4.54 6.04
N LEU A 126 -6.73 -5.67 6.70
CA LEU A 126 -5.63 -6.57 7.07
C LEU A 126 -4.99 -7.22 5.85
N VAL A 127 -5.76 -7.58 4.82
CA VAL A 127 -5.20 -8.07 3.54
C VAL A 127 -4.32 -7.01 2.89
N ALA A 128 -4.79 -5.76 2.79
CA ALA A 128 -4.00 -4.66 2.25
C ALA A 128 -2.73 -4.41 3.09
N ALA A 129 -2.85 -4.38 4.43
CA ALA A 129 -1.72 -4.21 5.33
C ALA A 129 -0.68 -5.34 5.20
N ALA A 130 -1.12 -6.59 5.00
CA ALA A 130 -0.19 -7.69 4.76
C ALA A 130 0.61 -7.48 3.46
N LEU A 131 -0.05 -7.04 2.38
CA LEU A 131 0.63 -6.80 1.11
C LEU A 131 1.51 -5.54 1.15
N VAL A 132 1.24 -4.58 2.03
CA VAL A 132 2.20 -3.50 2.37
C VAL A 132 3.50 -4.09 2.92
N HIS A 133 3.43 -5.05 3.84
CA HIS A 133 4.62 -5.72 4.38
C HIS A 133 5.37 -6.51 3.31
N TYR A 134 4.66 -7.18 2.41
CA TYR A 134 5.29 -7.83 1.26
C TYR A 134 6.10 -6.83 0.41
N GLN A 135 5.52 -5.67 0.08
CA GLN A 135 6.20 -4.61 -0.68
C GLN A 135 7.42 -4.01 0.03
N LYS A 136 7.60 -4.27 1.32
CA LYS A 136 8.73 -3.83 2.15
C LYS A 136 9.80 -4.92 2.35
N ALA A 137 9.68 -6.06 1.66
CA ALA A 137 10.50 -7.25 1.88
C ALA A 137 10.31 -7.89 3.27
N GLU A 138 9.13 -7.76 3.87
CA GLU A 138 8.80 -8.28 5.20
C GLU A 138 7.84 -9.49 5.10
N ASP A 139 8.24 -10.53 4.34
CA ASP A 139 7.41 -11.70 4.00
C ASP A 139 6.84 -12.43 5.22
N ASP A 140 7.65 -12.61 6.28
CA ASP A 140 7.20 -13.25 7.52
C ASP A 140 6.07 -12.46 8.21
N ILE A 141 6.17 -11.13 8.18
CA ILE A 141 5.15 -10.23 8.73
C ILE A 141 3.91 -10.27 7.84
N CYS A 142 4.09 -10.25 6.51
CA CYS A 142 2.99 -10.41 5.55
C CYS A 142 2.17 -11.67 5.86
N LEU A 143 2.82 -12.83 5.94
CA LEU A 143 2.15 -14.11 6.22
C LEU A 143 1.46 -14.12 7.59
N SER A 144 2.07 -13.52 8.61
CA SER A 144 1.45 -13.38 9.93
C SER A 144 0.17 -12.53 9.89
N VAL A 145 0.20 -11.40 9.18
CA VAL A 145 -0.97 -10.51 9.03
C VAL A 145 -2.05 -11.16 8.16
N LEU A 146 -1.68 -11.91 7.11
CA LEU A 146 -2.63 -12.70 6.31
C LEU A 146 -3.39 -13.74 7.14
N GLY A 147 -2.72 -14.40 8.09
CA GLY A 147 -3.39 -15.32 9.02
C GLY A 147 -4.49 -14.63 9.83
N ARG A 148 -4.19 -13.46 10.38
CA ARG A 148 -5.17 -12.62 11.10
C ARG A 148 -6.30 -12.12 10.20
N ALA A 149 -5.99 -11.80 8.94
CA ALA A 149 -6.99 -11.40 7.95
C ALA A 149 -7.96 -12.55 7.66
N LEU A 150 -7.47 -13.78 7.54
CA LEU A 150 -8.29 -14.96 7.30
C LEU A 150 -9.23 -15.25 8.48
N GLU A 151 -8.73 -15.20 9.72
CA GLU A 151 -9.56 -15.34 10.93
C GLU A 151 -10.71 -14.33 10.96
N LYS A 152 -10.45 -13.09 10.50
CA LYS A 152 -11.44 -12.01 10.46
C LYS A 152 -12.48 -12.19 9.35
N LEU A 153 -12.12 -12.86 8.27
CA LEU A 153 -12.97 -13.08 7.09
C LEU A 153 -13.66 -14.45 7.09
N ASP A 154 -13.37 -15.34 8.04
CA ASP A 154 -13.79 -16.74 8.04
C ASP A 154 -15.31 -16.91 7.80
N ASP A 155 -16.12 -16.17 8.56
CA ASP A 155 -17.58 -16.17 8.50
C ASP A 155 -18.18 -15.24 7.44
N LYS A 156 -17.35 -14.53 6.67
CA LYS A 156 -17.78 -13.57 5.64
C LYS A 156 -17.79 -14.21 4.26
N SER A 157 -18.75 -13.85 3.41
CA SER A 157 -18.87 -14.42 2.06
C SER A 157 -19.60 -13.48 1.10
N GLY A 158 -19.52 -13.75 -0.20
CA GLY A 158 -20.26 -13.04 -1.23
C GLY A 158 -19.56 -11.78 -1.75
N GLN A 159 -20.37 -10.81 -2.20
CA GLN A 159 -19.90 -9.59 -2.85
C GLN A 159 -20.02 -8.40 -1.91
N TYR A 160 -18.94 -7.62 -1.81
CA TYR A 160 -18.94 -6.31 -1.17
C TYR A 160 -18.52 -5.25 -2.17
N CYS A 161 -19.50 -4.49 -2.66
CA CYS A 161 -19.32 -3.60 -3.81
C CYS A 161 -18.79 -4.38 -5.03
N GLN A 162 -17.53 -4.16 -5.43
CA GLN A 162 -16.88 -4.88 -6.53
C GLN A 162 -15.88 -5.94 -6.03
N ILE A 163 -15.80 -6.16 -4.73
CA ILE A 163 -14.86 -7.09 -4.10
C ILE A 163 -15.55 -8.44 -3.95
N ASN A 164 -14.95 -9.48 -4.52
CA ASN A 164 -15.37 -10.85 -4.27
C ASN A 164 -14.68 -11.39 -3.01
N VAL A 165 -15.40 -11.40 -1.89
CA VAL A 165 -14.83 -11.78 -0.58
C VAL A 165 -14.36 -13.24 -0.59
N ASP A 166 -15.10 -14.13 -1.26
CA ASP A 166 -14.72 -15.54 -1.38
C ASP A 166 -13.43 -15.72 -2.19
N HIS A 167 -13.24 -14.91 -3.24
CA HIS A 167 -11.99 -14.87 -4.01
C HIS A 167 -10.82 -14.39 -3.14
N VAL A 168 -11.00 -13.31 -2.38
CA VAL A 168 -9.99 -12.79 -1.45
C VAL A 168 -9.57 -13.88 -0.46
N LYS A 169 -10.53 -14.55 0.20
CA LYS A 169 -10.22 -15.65 1.13
C LYS A 169 -9.46 -16.78 0.46
N GLN A 170 -9.86 -17.19 -0.74
CA GLN A 170 -9.17 -18.23 -1.50
C GLN A 170 -7.71 -17.85 -1.78
N LYS A 171 -7.44 -16.59 -2.13
CA LYS A 171 -6.07 -16.11 -2.37
C LYS A 171 -5.24 -16.04 -1.09
N VAL A 172 -5.83 -15.60 0.02
CA VAL A 172 -5.17 -15.61 1.33
C VAL A 172 -4.82 -17.03 1.76
N ILE A 173 -5.74 -17.99 1.64
CA ILE A 173 -5.50 -19.41 1.93
C ILE A 173 -4.37 -19.96 1.06
N GLU A 174 -4.41 -19.69 -0.25
CA GLU A 174 -3.38 -20.15 -1.19
C GLU A 174 -1.98 -19.68 -0.79
N MET A 175 -1.83 -18.41 -0.40
CA MET A 175 -0.54 -17.85 0.06
C MET A 175 -0.09 -18.47 1.38
N LEU A 176 -1.01 -18.68 2.33
CA LEU A 176 -0.71 -19.23 3.65
C LEU A 176 -0.30 -20.71 3.59
N ASP A 177 -0.95 -21.50 2.73
CA ASP A 177 -0.68 -22.92 2.55
C ASP A 177 0.65 -23.16 1.85
N LYS A 178 0.90 -22.41 0.76
CA LYS A 178 2.12 -22.56 -0.05
C LYS A 178 3.32 -21.82 0.53
N LYS A 179 3.10 -20.88 1.46
CA LYS A 179 4.11 -19.91 1.93
C LYS A 179 4.74 -19.13 0.77
N GLU A 180 3.93 -18.81 -0.24
CA GLU A 180 4.32 -18.05 -1.42
C GLU A 180 3.40 -16.83 -1.55
N ILE A 181 3.98 -15.63 -1.49
CA ILE A 181 3.23 -14.38 -1.56
C ILE A 181 3.15 -13.91 -3.02
N PHE A 182 1.97 -13.53 -3.46
CA PHE A 182 1.73 -12.96 -4.79
C PHE A 182 0.65 -11.88 -4.71
N THR A 183 0.60 -11.02 -5.71
CA THR A 183 -0.44 -9.98 -5.83
C THR A 183 -1.64 -10.51 -6.62
N PHE A 184 -2.81 -9.96 -6.34
CA PHE A 184 -4.06 -10.27 -7.03
C PHE A 184 -4.93 -9.01 -7.07
N MET A 185 -6.04 -9.08 -7.81
CA MET A 185 -7.04 -8.01 -7.85
C MET A 185 -8.22 -8.40 -6.98
N PHE A 186 -8.86 -7.42 -6.35
CA PHE A 186 -10.12 -7.63 -5.63
C PHE A 186 -11.24 -8.17 -6.52
#